data_AF-A0A7K4SDN6-F1
#
_entry.id   AF-A0A7K4SDN6-F1
#
_cell.length_a   1.000
_cell.length_b   1.000
_cell.length_c   1.000
_cell.angle_alpha   90.00
_cell.angle_beta   90.00
_cell.angle_gamma   90.00
#
_symmetry.space_group_name_H-M   'P 1'
#
loop_
_entity.id
_entity.type
_entity.pdbx_description
1 polymer ?
#
loop_
_entity_poly.entity_id
_entity_poly.type
_entity_poly.pdbx_seq_one_letter_code
_entity_poly.pdbx_strand_id
1 'polypeptide(L)'
;FDRNLHPEERFSPRDLIKKIKEQKEELGLIIDLTYTTRYYGPEELPATLCYSKILTKGHEIPNKQTIFQFKCVVNKFLKDNQDNDKLIGVHCTHGLNRTGYLVCRYLIDVEGMEADTAIELFNRSRGHPIERTNYIQDLQKR
;
A
#
# COMPACT_ATOMS: atom_id res chain seq x y z
N PHE A 1 -14.13 12.52 9.97
CA PHE A 1 -12.81 13.16 9.76
C PHE A 1 -12.95 14.42 8.89
N ASP A 2 -13.73 14.38 7.82
CA ASP A 2 -13.88 15.48 6.84
C ASP A 2 -14.36 16.83 7.38
N ARG A 3 -15.11 16.85 8.49
CA ARG A 3 -15.60 18.10 9.10
C ARG A 3 -14.49 18.98 9.68
N ASN A 4 -13.30 18.42 9.88
CA ASN A 4 -12.15 19.13 10.45
C ASN A 4 -11.11 19.55 9.41
N LEU A 5 -11.37 19.30 8.11
CA LEU A 5 -10.46 19.62 7.01
C LEU A 5 -11.09 20.63 6.07
N HIS A 6 -10.27 21.56 5.56
CA HIS A 6 -10.69 22.45 4.49
C HIS A 6 -11.04 21.62 3.25
N PRO A 7 -12.05 21.99 2.43
CA PRO A 7 -12.47 21.19 1.29
C PRO A 7 -11.33 20.77 0.34
N GLU A 8 -10.32 21.63 0.17
CA GLU A 8 -9.16 21.42 -0.68
C GLU A 8 -8.15 20.40 -0.13
N GLU A 9 -8.19 20.14 1.18
CA GLU A 9 -7.31 19.20 1.87
C GLU A 9 -7.93 17.80 2.00
N ARG A 10 -9.20 17.65 1.59
CA ARG A 10 -9.91 16.38 1.71
C ARG A 10 -9.45 15.40 0.64
N PHE A 11 -9.33 14.14 1.05
CA PHE A 11 -9.05 13.03 0.16
C PHE A 11 -9.84 11.80 0.59
N SER A 12 -10.99 11.60 -0.06
CA SER A 12 -11.89 10.47 0.18
C SER A 12 -11.58 9.28 -0.75
N PRO A 13 -12.13 8.09 -0.46
CA PRO A 13 -12.03 6.96 -1.39
C PRO A 13 -12.59 7.27 -2.79
N ARG A 14 -13.59 8.14 -2.89
CA ARG A 14 -14.14 8.59 -4.18
C ARG A 14 -13.13 9.41 -4.97
N ASP A 15 -12.37 10.28 -4.29
CA ASP A 15 -11.32 11.08 -4.91
C ASP A 15 -10.19 10.20 -5.43
N LEU A 16 -9.80 9.16 -4.67
CA LEU A 16 -8.84 8.16 -5.13
C LEU A 16 -9.31 7.48 -6.42
N ILE A 17 -10.52 6.95 -6.44
CA ILE A 17 -11.07 6.23 -7.60
C ILE A 17 -11.15 7.15 -8.82
N LYS A 18 -11.56 8.41 -8.62
CA LYS A 18 -11.59 9.42 -9.68
C LYS A 18 -10.20 9.67 -10.25
N LYS A 19 -9.20 9.90 -9.40
CA LYS A 19 -7.81 10.13 -9.84
C LYS A 19 -7.22 8.95 -10.61
N ILE A 20 -7.49 7.72 -10.19
CA ILE A 20 -7.03 6.51 -10.89
C ILE A 20 -7.69 6.40 -12.28
N LYS A 21 -8.99 6.68 -12.38
CA LYS A 21 -9.70 6.73 -13.68
C LYS A 21 -9.14 7.82 -14.61
N GLU A 22 -8.77 8.98 -14.07
CA GLU A 22 -8.14 10.06 -14.84
C GLU A 22 -6.76 9.64 -15.40
N GLN A 23 -6.06 8.72 -14.72
CA GLN A 23 -4.81 8.11 -15.18
C GLN A 23 -5.03 6.97 -16.19
N LYS A 24 -6.30 6.65 -16.53
CA LYS A 24 -6.69 5.51 -17.38
C LYS A 24 -6.29 4.16 -16.80
N GLU A 25 -6.19 4.07 -15.48
CA GLU A 25 -5.91 2.84 -14.74
C GLU A 25 -7.15 2.38 -13.97
N GLU A 26 -7.12 1.16 -13.45
CA GLU A 26 -8.20 0.60 -12.62
C GLU A 26 -7.60 -0.03 -11.35
N LEU A 27 -8.15 0.31 -10.18
CA LEU A 27 -7.83 -0.39 -8.94
C LEU A 27 -8.68 -1.66 -8.84
N GLY A 28 -8.04 -2.80 -8.61
CA GLY A 28 -8.73 -4.06 -8.30
C GLY A 28 -8.69 -4.43 -6.82
N LEU A 29 -7.70 -3.95 -6.07
CA LEU A 29 -7.54 -4.23 -4.65
C LEU A 29 -6.98 -3.02 -3.89
N ILE A 30 -7.53 -2.76 -2.70
CA ILE A 30 -6.91 -1.91 -1.69
C ILE A 30 -6.39 -2.77 -0.53
N ILE A 31 -5.13 -2.56 -0.15
CA ILE A 31 -4.51 -3.09 1.07
C ILE A 31 -4.33 -1.94 2.07
N ASP A 32 -5.14 -1.96 3.12
CA ASP A 32 -5.09 -0.98 4.21
C ASP A 32 -4.20 -1.48 5.35
N LEU A 33 -3.08 -0.79 5.57
CA LEU A 33 -2.07 -1.08 6.60
C LEU A 33 -2.26 -0.28 7.90
N THR A 34 -3.28 0.58 7.98
CA THR A 34 -3.52 1.40 9.17
C THR A 34 -3.94 0.53 10.35
N TYR A 35 -3.49 0.91 11.55
CA TYR A 35 -3.79 0.19 12.80
C TYR A 35 -5.10 0.69 13.44
N THR A 36 -6.09 1.02 12.61
CA THR A 36 -7.39 1.56 13.02
C THR A 36 -8.39 1.41 11.86
N THR A 37 -9.69 1.37 12.15
CA THR A 37 -10.76 1.29 11.15
C THR A 37 -11.56 2.61 11.02
N ARG A 38 -11.08 3.69 11.66
CA ARG A 38 -11.84 4.94 11.78
C ARG A 38 -11.77 5.89 10.58
N TYR A 39 -10.94 5.58 9.58
CA TYR A 39 -10.67 6.51 8.48
C TYR A 39 -11.73 6.42 7.38
N TYR A 40 -12.04 5.21 6.94
CA TYR A 40 -13.13 4.90 6.04
C TYR A 40 -13.47 3.41 6.16
N GLY A 41 -14.68 3.03 5.76
CA GLY A 41 -15.13 1.65 5.73
C GLY A 41 -15.12 1.04 4.32
N PRO A 42 -15.00 -0.29 4.18
CA PRO A 42 -15.12 -0.96 2.88
C PRO A 42 -16.48 -0.70 2.18
N GLU A 43 -17.53 -0.39 2.94
CA GLU A 43 -18.84 0.03 2.43
C GLU A 43 -18.82 1.33 1.62
N GLU A 44 -17.75 2.14 1.76
CA GLU A 44 -17.56 3.37 0.97
C GLU A 44 -16.90 3.10 -0.39
N LEU A 45 -16.42 1.86 -0.62
CA LEU A 45 -15.77 1.44 -1.86
C LEU A 45 -16.78 0.83 -2.84
N PRO A 46 -16.53 0.92 -4.16
CA PRO A 46 -17.31 0.19 -5.15
C PRO A 46 -17.28 -1.31 -4.92
N ALA A 47 -18.39 -2.00 -5.18
CA ALA A 47 -18.48 -3.46 -5.01
C ALA A 47 -17.48 -4.26 -5.87
N THR A 48 -16.95 -3.65 -6.93
CA THR A 48 -15.92 -4.25 -7.81
C THR A 48 -14.51 -4.13 -7.24
N LEU A 49 -14.30 -3.32 -6.20
CA LEU A 49 -12.99 -3.07 -5.61
C LEU A 49 -12.82 -3.92 -4.36
N CYS A 50 -11.88 -4.86 -4.40
CA CYS A 50 -11.55 -5.68 -3.25
C CYS A 50 -10.87 -4.84 -2.16
N TYR A 51 -11.09 -5.20 -0.90
CA TYR A 51 -10.47 -4.55 0.25
C TYR A 51 -9.89 -5.57 1.22
N SER A 52 -8.64 -5.36 1.62
CA SER A 52 -7.92 -6.21 2.58
C SER A 52 -7.30 -5.36 3.69
N LYS A 53 -7.67 -5.66 4.93
CA LYS A 53 -7.15 -4.99 6.12
C LYS A 53 -6.01 -5.80 6.74
N ILE A 54 -4.82 -5.22 6.83
CA ILE A 54 -3.65 -5.82 7.49
C ILE A 54 -3.16 -4.87 8.58
N LEU A 55 -3.59 -5.10 9.82
CA LEU A 55 -3.25 -4.24 10.96
C LEU A 55 -1.73 -4.19 11.19
N THR A 56 -1.10 -3.10 10.75
CA THR A 56 0.35 -2.95 10.82
C THR A 56 0.72 -1.85 11.81
N LYS A 57 1.33 -2.25 12.93
CA LYS A 57 1.85 -1.31 13.95
C LYS A 57 2.89 -0.38 13.32
N GLY A 58 2.86 0.88 13.72
CA GLY A 58 3.86 1.86 13.29
C GLY A 58 5.17 1.71 14.07
N HIS A 59 6.24 2.29 13.54
CA HIS A 59 7.58 2.42 14.15
C HIS A 59 8.38 1.12 14.32
N GLU A 60 7.72 -0.02 14.49
CA GLU A 60 8.33 -1.34 14.57
C GLU A 60 8.38 -2.01 13.20
N ILE A 61 9.33 -2.93 13.01
CA ILE A 61 9.40 -3.76 11.81
C ILE A 61 8.15 -4.64 11.77
N PRO A 62 7.37 -4.64 10.67
CA PRO A 62 6.27 -5.57 10.49
C PRO A 62 6.72 -7.01 10.75
N ASN A 63 5.98 -7.73 11.59
CA ASN A 63 6.37 -9.08 11.98
C ASN A 63 6.19 -10.07 10.81
N LYS A 64 6.71 -11.29 10.98
CA LYS A 64 6.65 -12.34 9.94
C LYS A 64 5.21 -12.65 9.50
N GLN A 65 4.24 -12.61 10.41
CA GLN A 65 2.83 -12.84 10.10
C GLN A 65 2.28 -11.75 9.16
N THR A 66 2.55 -10.48 9.46
CA THR A 66 2.15 -9.33 8.63
C THR A 66 2.78 -9.39 7.25
N ILE A 67 4.10 -9.68 7.17
CA ILE A 67 4.81 -9.82 5.90
C ILE A 67 4.23 -10.96 5.07
N PHE A 68 4.00 -12.12 5.70
CA PHE A 68 3.40 -13.28 5.04
C PHE A 68 1.99 -12.98 4.53
N GLN A 69 1.14 -12.37 5.36
CA GLN A 69 -0.23 -12.00 4.96
C GLN A 69 -0.21 -11.04 3.77
N PHE A 70 0.67 -10.03 3.77
CA PHE A 70 0.82 -9.11 2.65
C PHE A 70 1.18 -9.85 1.37
N LYS A 71 2.20 -10.72 1.41
CA LYS A 71 2.59 -11.55 0.25
C LYS A 71 1.46 -12.43 -0.24
N CYS A 72 0.74 -13.11 0.65
CA CYS A 72 -0.38 -13.97 0.27
C CYS A 72 -1.48 -13.19 -0.44
N VAL A 73 -1.82 -12.00 0.07
CA VAL A 73 -2.86 -11.14 -0.51
C VAL A 73 -2.42 -10.65 -1.90
N VAL A 74 -1.18 -10.19 -2.06
CA VAL A 74 -0.64 -9.74 -3.35
C VAL A 74 -0.58 -10.90 -4.34
N ASN A 75 0.02 -12.03 -3.97
CA ASN A 75 0.14 -13.22 -4.83
C ASN A 75 -1.22 -13.75 -5.28
N LYS A 76 -2.20 -13.78 -4.38
CA LYS A 76 -3.56 -14.19 -4.72
C LYS A 76 -4.18 -13.25 -5.73
N PHE A 77 -4.08 -11.94 -5.51
CA PHE A 77 -4.63 -10.96 -6.43
C PHE A 77 -3.99 -11.07 -7.82
N LEU A 78 -2.66 -11.12 -7.91
CA LEU A 78 -1.95 -11.26 -9.17
C LEU A 78 -2.31 -12.55 -9.91
N LYS A 79 -2.44 -13.67 -9.17
CA LYS A 79 -2.88 -14.95 -9.74
C LYS A 79 -4.31 -14.90 -10.29
N ASP A 80 -5.22 -14.26 -9.57
CA ASP A 80 -6.63 -14.19 -9.95
C ASP A 80 -6.90 -13.13 -11.04
N ASN A 81 -5.92 -12.27 -11.36
CA ASN A 81 -6.03 -11.16 -12.31
C ASN A 81 -4.92 -11.17 -13.38
N GLN A 82 -4.46 -12.35 -13.79
CA GLN A 82 -3.38 -12.48 -14.80
C GLN A 82 -3.77 -11.97 -16.19
N ASP A 83 -5.07 -11.79 -16.44
CA ASP A 83 -5.66 -11.40 -17.72
C ASP A 83 -5.93 -9.90 -17.82
N ASN A 84 -5.55 -9.11 -16.81
CA ASN A 84 -5.79 -7.68 -16.76
C ASN A 84 -4.66 -6.92 -16.06
N ASP A 85 -4.67 -5.60 -16.21
CA ASP A 85 -3.67 -4.69 -15.63
C ASP A 85 -4.19 -3.95 -14.38
N LYS A 86 -5.12 -4.56 -13.63
CA LYS A 86 -5.68 -3.90 -12.43
C LYS A 86 -4.61 -3.75 -11.36
N LEU A 87 -4.62 -2.58 -10.72
CA LEU A 87 -3.64 -2.20 -9.72
C LEU A 87 -4.03 -2.61 -8.30
N ILE A 88 -3.00 -2.81 -7.48
CA ILE A 88 -3.10 -2.94 -6.02
C ILE A 88 -2.73 -1.60 -5.38
N GLY A 89 -3.71 -0.93 -4.77
CA GLY A 89 -3.48 0.27 -3.97
C GLY A 89 -3.06 -0.10 -2.54
N VAL A 90 -1.85 0.27 -2.13
CA VAL A 90 -1.36 0.01 -0.76
C VAL A 90 -1.25 1.32 0.00
N HIS A 91 -1.87 1.42 1.18
CA HIS A 91 -1.76 2.62 1.99
C HIS A 91 -1.56 2.32 3.48
N CYS A 92 -0.92 3.27 4.16
CA CYS A 92 -0.94 3.37 5.62
C CYS A 92 -1.53 4.73 5.98
N THR A 93 -1.06 5.40 7.03
CA THR A 93 -1.56 6.76 7.37
C THR A 93 -1.04 7.81 6.37
N HIS A 94 0.25 7.77 6.02
CA HIS A 94 0.87 8.72 5.08
C HIS A 94 1.27 8.07 3.74
N GLY A 95 1.07 6.76 3.61
CA GLY A 95 1.46 6.01 2.41
C GLY A 95 2.97 5.98 2.17
N LEU A 96 3.80 6.16 3.20
CA LEU A 96 5.25 6.31 3.07
C LEU A 96 5.99 5.14 3.73
N ASN A 97 6.08 5.13 5.06
CA ASN A 97 6.97 4.21 5.77
C ASN A 97 6.49 2.74 5.75
N ARG A 98 5.31 2.42 6.30
CA ARG A 98 4.80 1.03 6.33
C ARG A 98 4.48 0.50 4.94
N THR A 99 3.93 1.38 4.10
CA THR A 99 3.65 1.09 2.68
C THR A 99 4.94 0.75 1.96
N GLY A 100 5.93 1.63 2.01
CA GLY A 100 7.22 1.43 1.37
C GLY A 100 7.91 0.18 1.86
N TYR A 101 7.93 -0.06 3.17
CA TYR A 101 8.51 -1.28 3.73
C TYR A 101 7.88 -2.54 3.15
N LEU A 102 6.55 -2.69 3.20
CA LEU A 102 5.90 -3.93 2.73
C LEU A 102 5.96 -4.10 1.21
N VAL A 103 5.88 -3.02 0.45
CA VAL A 103 6.05 -3.05 -1.02
C VAL A 103 7.48 -3.46 -1.38
N CYS A 104 8.50 -2.78 -0.83
CA CYS A 104 9.90 -3.14 -1.09
C CYS A 104 10.19 -4.57 -0.63
N ARG A 105 9.66 -4.96 0.53
CA ARG A 105 9.86 -6.31 1.06
C ARG A 105 9.26 -7.40 0.18
N TYR A 106 8.13 -7.12 -0.48
CA TYR A 106 7.56 -8.01 -1.48
C TYR A 106 8.46 -8.10 -2.72
N LEU A 107 8.89 -6.97 -3.27
CA LEU A 107 9.76 -6.94 -4.45
C LEU A 107 11.08 -7.69 -4.22
N ILE A 108 11.67 -7.56 -3.04
CA ILE A 108 12.89 -8.29 -2.69
C ILE A 108 12.62 -9.78 -2.54
N ASP A 109 11.70 -10.15 -1.64
CA ASP A 109 11.54 -11.54 -1.25
C ASP A 109 10.83 -12.41 -2.32
N VAL A 110 10.05 -11.80 -3.23
CA VAL A 110 9.21 -12.51 -4.21
C VAL A 110 9.68 -12.27 -5.64
N GLU A 111 9.96 -11.03 -6.00
CA GLU A 111 10.41 -10.68 -7.36
C GLU A 111 11.95 -10.73 -7.50
N GLY A 112 12.68 -10.98 -6.42
CA GLY A 112 14.15 -11.09 -6.43
C GLY A 112 14.87 -9.77 -6.71
N MET A 113 14.22 -8.63 -6.44
CA MET A 113 14.82 -7.31 -6.67
C MET A 113 15.86 -6.99 -5.59
N GLU A 114 16.99 -6.40 -6.00
CA GLU A 114 17.99 -5.89 -5.05
C GLU A 114 17.39 -4.81 -4.13
N ALA A 115 17.78 -4.83 -2.85
CA ALA A 115 17.15 -4.02 -1.82
C ALA A 115 17.20 -2.51 -2.09
N ASP A 116 18.36 -1.98 -2.47
CA ASP A 116 18.53 -0.55 -2.77
C ASP A 116 17.72 -0.14 -4.01
N THR A 117 17.64 -1.03 -5.02
CA THR A 117 16.81 -0.79 -6.21
C THR A 117 15.32 -0.75 -5.87
N ALA A 118 14.83 -1.65 -5.02
CA ALA A 118 13.44 -1.65 -4.57
C ALA A 118 13.09 -0.38 -3.79
N ILE A 119 13.98 0.06 -2.89
CA ILE A 119 13.82 1.28 -2.11
C ILE A 119 13.81 2.51 -3.02
N GLU A 120 14.77 2.62 -3.95
CA GLU A 120 14.85 3.73 -4.89
C GLU A 120 13.61 3.81 -5.78
N LEU A 121 13.18 2.66 -6.32
CA LEU A 121 11.99 2.58 -7.15
C LEU A 121 10.75 3.06 -6.41
N PHE A 122 10.57 2.63 -5.15
CA PHE A 122 9.46 3.08 -4.31
C PHE A 122 9.54 4.59 -4.05
N ASN A 123 10.71 5.09 -3.64
CA ASN A 123 10.90 6.51 -3.31
C ASN A 123 10.59 7.42 -4.50
N ARG A 124 11.11 7.05 -5.69
CA ARG A 124 10.86 7.78 -6.94
C ARG A 124 9.37 7.77 -7.30
N SER A 125 8.73 6.61 -7.23
CA SER A 125 7.32 6.46 -7.62
C SER A 125 6.38 7.15 -6.63
N ARG A 126 6.72 7.15 -5.34
CA ARG A 126 5.93 7.80 -4.29
C ARG A 126 6.12 9.32 -4.24
N GLY A 127 7.26 9.81 -4.73
CA GLY A 127 7.67 11.23 -4.66
C GLY A 127 8.25 11.66 -3.31
N HIS A 128 8.36 10.73 -2.35
CA HIS A 128 8.94 10.98 -1.02
C HIS A 128 9.74 9.74 -0.58
N PRO A 129 10.91 9.92 0.06
CA PRO A 129 11.71 8.80 0.51
C PRO A 129 11.13 8.16 1.79
N ILE A 130 11.32 6.84 1.94
CA ILE A 130 11.12 6.18 3.24
C ILE A 130 12.01 6.87 4.28
N GLU A 131 11.44 7.27 5.42
CA GLU A 131 12.14 8.06 6.45
C GLU A 131 12.66 7.18 7.59
N ARG A 132 12.03 6.02 7.79
CA ARG A 132 12.33 5.14 8.92
C ARG A 132 13.62 4.37 8.66
N THR A 133 14.69 4.82 9.31
CA THR A 133 16.03 4.21 9.21
C THR A 133 16.03 2.73 9.57
N ASN A 134 15.28 2.32 10.59
CA ASN A 134 15.15 0.90 10.94
C ASN A 134 14.52 0.07 9.81
N TYR A 135 13.60 0.64 9.04
CA TYR A 135 12.96 -0.06 7.91
C TYR A 135 13.96 -0.24 6.77
N ILE A 136 14.68 0.82 6.41
CA ILE A 136 15.72 0.79 5.38
C ILE A 136 16.79 -0.24 5.74
N GLN A 137 17.31 -0.19 6.97
CA GLN A 137 18.34 -1.12 7.43
C GLN A 137 17.88 -2.58 7.47
N ASP A 138 16.60 -2.85 7.77
CA ASP A 138 16.08 -4.21 7.71
C ASP A 138 15.93 -4.72 6.27
N LEU A 139 15.51 -3.86 5.34
CA LEU A 139 15.40 -4.17 3.92
C LEU A 139 16.77 -4.44 3.28
N GLN A 140 17.76 -3.61 3.56
CA GLN A 140 19.13 -3.77 3.03
C GLN A 140 19.87 -5.01 3.55
N LYS A 141 19.34 -5.69 4.57
CA LYS A 141 19.87 -6.94 5.11
C LYS A 141 19.20 -8.18 4.52
N ARG A 142 18.31 -8.01 3.52
CA ARG A 142 17.58 -9.10 2.87
C ARG A 142 18.29 -9.59 1.64
#